data_AF-A0A661LEW1-F1
#
_entry.id   AF-A0A661LEW1-F1
#
_cell.length_a   1.000
_cell.length_b   1.000
_cell.length_c   1.000
_cell.angle_alpha   90.00
_cell.angle_beta   90.00
_cell.angle_gamma   90.00
#
_symmetry.space_group_name_H-M   'P 1'
#
loop_
_entity.id
_entity.type
_entity.pdbx_description
1 polymer ?
#
loop_
_entity_poly.entity_id
_entity_poly.type
_entity_poly.pdbx_seq_one_letter_code
_entity_poly.pdbx_strand_id
1 'polypeptide(L)' 'MFGDYVREIKKAYRGMAKVYHPDKGGDGDRFKEINRAHELMQQWIENPKFQLNNKLPGCWSYNGYTNRWSPPLWQ' A
#
# COMPACT_ATOMS: atom_id res chain seq x y z
N MET A 1 3.90 -14.59 -9.25
CA MET A 1 4.34 -13.18 -9.23
C MET A 1 3.93 -12.37 -7.99
N PHE A 2 3.03 -12.81 -7.11
CA PHE A 2 2.72 -12.08 -5.85
C PHE A 2 3.27 -12.71 -4.56
N GLY A 3 3.81 -13.93 -4.64
CA GLY A 3 4.27 -14.69 -3.47
C GLY A 3 5.48 -14.08 -2.74
N ASP A 4 6.36 -13.37 -3.45
CA ASP A 4 7.53 -12.75 -2.83
C ASP A 4 7.14 -11.54 -1.97
N TYR A 5 6.16 -10.72 -2.40
CA TYR A 5 5.70 -9.56 -1.61
C TYR A 5 5.07 -9.97 -0.28
N VAL A 6 4.27 -11.04 -0.25
CA VAL A 6 3.68 -11.58 1.00
C VAL A 6 4.77 -12.01 1.97
N ARG A 7 5.85 -12.63 1.46
CA ARG A 7 6.98 -13.07 2.29
C ARG A 7 7.75 -11.89 2.87
N GLU A 8 8.01 -10.86 2.07
CA GLU A 8 8.71 -9.65 2.52
C GLU A 8 7.89 -8.86 3.57
N ILE A 9 6.58 -8.71 3.38
CA ILE A 9 5.71 -8.02 4.36
C ILE A 9 5.67 -8.76 5.69
N LYS A 10 5.53 -10.10 5.66
CA LYS A 10 5.59 -10.92 6.88
C LYS A 10 6.95 -10.83 7.57
N LYS A 11 8.04 -10.77 6.81
CA LYS A 11 9.40 -10.61 7.34
C LYS A 11 9.58 -9.25 8.01
N ALA A 12 9.14 -8.17 7.36
CA ALA A 12 9.18 -6.82 7.91
C ALA A 12 8.33 -6.70 9.18
N TYR A 13 7.09 -7.24 9.16
CA TYR A 13 6.21 -7.28 10.32
C TYR A 13 6.87 -7.98 11.51
N ARG A 14 7.46 -9.17 11.31
CA ARG A 14 8.19 -9.90 12.36
C ARG A 14 9.39 -9.12 12.91
N GLY A 15 10.07 -8.36 12.06
CA GLY A 15 11.16 -7.48 12.48
C GLY A 15 10.67 -6.40 13.44
N MET A 16 9.63 -5.67 13.03
CA MET A 16 9.04 -4.60 13.83
C MET A 16 8.37 -5.12 15.11
N ALA A 17 7.65 -6.24 15.03
CA ALA A 17 7.02 -6.90 16.18
C ALA A 17 8.04 -7.28 17.26
N LYS A 18 9.26 -7.69 16.89
CA LYS A 18 10.33 -7.99 17.86
C LYS A 18 10.87 -6.76 18.56
N VAL A 19 10.87 -5.60 17.89
CA VAL A 19 11.36 -4.32 18.43
C VAL A 19 10.32 -3.70 19.37
N TYR A 20 9.05 -3.74 18.99
CA TYR A 20 7.96 -3.09 19.72
C TYR A 20 7.14 -4.05 20.61
N HIS A 21 7.64 -5.25 20.88
CA HIS A 21 6.90 -6.23 21.68
C HIS A 21 6.70 -5.71 23.11
N PRO A 22 5.47 -5.71 23.66
CA PRO A 22 5.20 -5.22 25.02
C PRO A 22 5.99 -5.98 26.08
N ASP A 23 6.13 -7.31 25.96
CA ASP A 23 6.90 -8.13 26.91
C ASP A 23 8.40 -7.79 26.96
N LYS A 24 8.94 -7.10 25.94
CA LYS A 24 10.34 -6.65 25.91
C LYS A 24 10.51 -5.19 26.33
N GLY A 25 9.46 -4.57 26.88
CA GLY A 25 9.45 -3.13 27.21
C GLY A 25 9.16 -2.24 26.02
N GLY A 26 8.56 -2.78 24.95
CA GLY A 26 8.12 -2.02 23.78
C GLY A 26 6.79 -1.30 24.01
N ASP A 27 6.49 -0.35 23.11
CA ASP A 27 5.26 0.43 23.13
C ASP A 27 4.09 -0.36 22.51
N GLY A 28 3.11 -0.71 23.35
CA GLY A 28 1.94 -1.48 22.95
C GLY A 28 1.04 -0.75 21.93
N ASP A 29 1.05 0.58 21.90
CA ASP A 29 0.23 1.34 20.94
C ASP A 29 0.87 1.33 19.55
N ARG A 30 2.21 1.45 19.47
CA ARG A 30 2.94 1.20 18.21
C ARG A 30 2.74 -0.22 17.71
N PHE A 31 2.68 -1.21 18.60
CA PHE A 31 2.43 -2.60 18.20
C PHE A 31 1.04 -2.75 17.54
N LYS A 32 0.01 -2.09 18.07
CA LYS A 32 -1.33 -2.06 17.44
C LYS A 32 -1.31 -1.41 16.05
N GLU A 33 -0.57 -0.31 15.89
CA GLU A 33 -0.42 0.34 14.58
C GLU A 33 0.27 -0.55 13.56
N ILE A 34 1.35 -1.24 13.97
CA ILE A 34 2.07 -2.20 13.11
C ILE A 34 1.16 -3.34 12.70
N ASN A 35 0.34 -3.87 13.61
CA ASN A 35 -0.65 -4.89 13.31
C ASN A 35 -1.68 -4.41 12.28
N ARG A 36 -2.25 -3.22 12.50
CA ARG A 36 -3.22 -2.62 11.58
C ARG A 36 -2.63 -2.38 10.19
N ALA A 37 -1.39 -1.88 10.12
CA ALA A 37 -0.70 -1.68 8.85
C ALA A 37 -0.47 -3.01 8.11
N HIS A 38 -0.12 -4.07 8.83
CA HIS A 38 0.06 -5.41 8.26
C HIS A 38 -1.25 -5.99 7.70
N GLU A 39 -2.37 -5.82 8.40
CA GLU A 39 -3.69 -6.23 7.92
C GLU A 39 -4.10 -5.47 6.65
N LEU A 40 -3.89 -4.15 6.62
CA LEU A 40 -4.16 -3.32 5.44
C LEU A 40 -3.31 -3.75 4.23
N MET A 41 -2.03 -4.06 4.45
CA MET A 41 -1.16 -4.56 3.38
C MET A 41 -1.63 -5.92 2.84
N GLN A 42 -2.10 -6.82 3.70
CA GLN A 42 -2.65 -8.11 3.25
C GLN A 42 -3.90 -7.90 2.39
N GLN A 43 -4.84 -7.07 2.84
CA GLN A 43 -6.05 -6.74 2.07
C GLN A 43 -5.71 -6.10 0.73
N TRP A 44 -4.68 -5.24 0.68
CA TRP A 44 -4.23 -4.62 -0.56
C TRP A 44 -3.61 -5.64 -1.53
N ILE A 45 -2.88 -6.64 -1.04
CA ILE A 45 -2.33 -7.69 -1.91
C ILE A 45 -3.42 -8.59 -2.48
N GLU A 46 -4.45 -8.90 -1.70
CA GLU A 46 -5.59 -9.70 -2.16
C GLU A 46 -6.40 -8.95 -3.22
N ASN A 47 -6.59 -7.64 -3.05
CA ASN A 47 -7.32 -6.80 -3.99
C ASN A 47 -6.58 -5.48 -4.25
N PRO A 48 -5.53 -5.49 -5.10
CA PRO A 48 -4.73 -4.32 -5.36
C PRO A 48 -5.53 -3.34 -6.22
N LYS A 49 -6.12 -2.35 -5.57
CA LYS A 49 -6.82 -1.25 -6.23
C LYS A 49 -5.82 -0.13 -6.51
N PHE A 50 -5.39 -0.04 -7.76
CA PHE A 50 -4.63 1.11 -8.24
C PHE A 50 -5.59 2.26 -8.49
N GLN A 51 -5.46 3.33 -7.70
CA GLN A 51 -6.10 4.60 -8.04
C GLN A 51 -5.29 5.23 -9.18
N LEU A 52 -5.66 4.92 -10.42
CA LEU A 52 -5.14 5.65 -11.56
C LEU A 52 -5.82 7.03 -11.55
N ASN A 53 -5.18 8.01 -10.91
CA ASN A 53 -5.62 9.39 -10.98
C ASN A 53 -5.33 9.93 -12.39
N ASN A 54 -6.14 9.55 -13.37
CA ASN A 54 -6.23 10.23 -14.68
C ASN A 54 -6.93 11.60 -14.55
N LYS A 55 -6.94 12.17 -13.35
CA LYS A 55 -7.72 13.36 -12.99
C LYS A 55 -6.85 14.41 -12.32
N LEU A 56 -5.59 14.54 -12.75
CA LEU A 56 -4.86 15.77 -12.44
C LEU A 56 -5.59 16.92 -13.15
N PRO A 57 -6.15 17.89 -12.42
CA PRO A 57 -6.86 19.01 -13.02
C PRO A 57 -5.90 19.74 -13.98
N GLY A 58 -6.37 20.03 -15.19
CA GLY A 58 -5.56 20.78 -16.17
C GLY A 58 -4.44 20.01 -16.88
N CYS A 59 -4.23 18.71 -16.60
CA CYS A 59 -3.20 17.92 -17.29
C CYS A 59 -3.78 16.96 -18.33
N TRP A 60 -3.14 16.87 -19.49
CA TRP A 60 -3.38 15.82 -20.47
C TRP A 60 -2.93 14.46 -19.92
N SER A 61 -3.75 13.42 -20.08
CA SER A 61 -3.39 12.06 -19.67
C SER A 61 -3.26 11.14 -20.88
N TYR A 62 -2.12 10.47 -21.03
CA TYR A 62 -1.92 9.46 -22.06
C TYR A 62 -2.42 8.09 -21.60
N ASN A 63 -3.30 7.48 -22.38
CA ASN A 63 -3.78 6.11 -22.16
C ASN A 63 -3.00 5.14 -23.06
N GLY A 64 -2.11 4.35 -22.45
CA GLY A 64 -1.30 3.35 -23.17
C GLY A 64 -2.09 2.11 -23.65
N TYR A 65 -3.28 1.84 -23.11
CA TYR A 65 -4.12 0.74 -23.60
C TYR A 65 -4.81 1.10 -24.92
N THR A 66 -5.23 2.36 -25.06
CA THR A 66 -5.93 2.83 -26.28
C THR A 66 -5.04 3.61 -27.23
N ASN A 67 -3.76 3.85 -26.89
CA ASN A 67 -2.84 4.76 -27.59
C ASN A 67 -3.47 6.14 -27.86
N ARG A 68 -4.22 6.68 -26.89
CA ARG A 68 -4.94 7.96 -27.04
C ARG A 68 -4.62 8.91 -25.90
N TRP A 69 -4.56 10.18 -26.23
CA TRP A 69 -4.54 11.27 -25.25
C TRP A 69 -5.97 11.60 -24.84
N SER A 70 -6.20 11.75 -23.53
CA SER A 70 -7.46 12.27 -22.99
C SER A 70 -7.26 13.73 -22.55
N PRO A 71 -8.20 14.63 -22.91
CA PRO A 71 -8.10 16.03 -22.54
C PRO A 71 -8.21 16.21 -21.01
N PRO A 72 -7.66 17.30 -20.46
CA PRO A 72 -7.80 17.62 -19.04
C PRO A 72 -9.26 17.82 -18.66
N LEU A 73 -9.64 17.34 -17.47
CA LEU A 73 -10.94 17.66 -16.88
C LEU A 73 -10.86 19.09 -16.34
N TRP A 74 -11.65 20.01 -16.92
CA TRP A 74 -11.89 21.32 -16.33
C TRP A 74 -12.96 21.17 -15.24
N GLN A 75 -12.65 21.64 -14.02
CA GLN A 75 -13.61 21.75 -12.92
C GLN A 75 -14.36 23.06 -13.00
#